data_AF-A6WDH6-F1
#
_entry.id   AF-A6WDH6-F1
#
_cell.length_a   1.000
_cell.length_b   1.000
_cell.length_c   1.000
_cell.angle_alpha   90.00
_cell.angle_beta   90.00
_cell.angle_gamma   90.00
#
_symmetry.space_group_name_H-M   'P 1'
#
loop_
_entity.id
_entity.type
_entity.pdbx_description
1 polymer ?
#
loop_
_entity_poly.entity_id
_entity_poly.type
_entity_poly.pdbx_seq_one_letter_code
_entity_poly.pdbx_strand_id
1 'polypeptide(L)'
;MSDRTPLGPLPDPDGDGELSPTARRLREALAARAAGVHPTDRLEEIHVTSRADRRRSRTRAVVAAAGVAAVVVVGGGGYALAQRDGGSVRTVAGSPAAAPASSTTTTAAGAGTPGATAPAAAPAPATASGSTGPATAATSAPATSTPTGAAAPALPTGAARVPVYWTGGGKLFREFTPVPGGRDDATNALQVLLGGTAADADYRTSWGVDPAAEVTRDGSGAYVVDVSAAAVSTPLSAPEAELAVQQLVHTVTAAGGGSAPVRLLVDGREGATVFGSHRVPAAVERAPQVDVQAPAWITQVTPGAGSVTVAGVGTAFEGTLLCTLTDAAGVEVAREPVQAGANGTFGEFSLAVAAPAGTYTVAVFAPDESGGEGPVAVGDTKTVTVR
;
A
#
# COMPACT_ATOMS: atom_id res chain seq x y z
N MET A 1 -43.51 -42.90 32.98
CA MET A 1 -44.30 -43.15 31.75
C MET A 1 -43.89 -42.06 30.79
N SER A 2 -42.79 -42.26 30.07
CA SER A 2 -42.78 -42.80 28.71
C SER A 2 -43.34 -41.77 27.73
N ASP A 3 -42.45 -40.95 27.17
CA ASP A 3 -42.59 -40.55 25.77
C ASP A 3 -41.19 -40.28 25.20
N ARG A 4 -40.67 -41.26 24.46
CA ARG A 4 -39.46 -41.14 23.64
C ARG A 4 -39.90 -41.35 22.21
N THR A 5 -40.13 -40.25 21.51
CA THR A 5 -40.29 -40.22 20.06
C THR A 5 -38.98 -40.67 19.41
N PRO A 6 -38.96 -41.71 18.55
CA PRO A 6 -37.76 -42.06 17.81
C PRO A 6 -37.58 -41.05 16.66
N LEU A 7 -36.44 -40.37 16.66
CA LEU A 7 -35.96 -39.63 15.49
C LEU A 7 -35.67 -40.66 14.38
N GLY A 8 -36.48 -40.63 13.32
CA GLY A 8 -36.18 -41.34 12.08
C GLY A 8 -34.88 -40.82 11.45
N PRO A 9 -34.21 -41.62 10.62
CA PRO A 9 -32.97 -41.21 9.96
C PRO A 9 -33.21 -39.96 9.10
N LEU A 10 -32.24 -39.03 9.14
CA LEU A 10 -32.21 -37.91 8.21
C LEU A 10 -32.23 -38.43 6.77
N PRO A 11 -32.96 -37.78 5.84
CA PRO A 11 -32.91 -38.12 4.44
C PRO A 11 -31.49 -37.90 3.91
N ASP A 12 -30.97 -38.92 3.23
CA ASP A 12 -29.72 -38.89 2.49
C ASP A 12 -29.85 -37.84 1.37
N PRO A 13 -28.96 -36.82 1.28
CA PRO A 13 -29.02 -35.83 0.20
C PRO A 13 -28.66 -36.41 -1.17
N ASP A 14 -28.17 -37.64 -1.21
CA ASP A 14 -27.82 -38.36 -2.44
C ASP A 14 -28.89 -39.39 -2.80
N GLY A 15 -30.13 -38.92 -3.00
CA GLY A 15 -31.19 -39.75 -3.55
C GLY A 15 -30.79 -40.31 -4.92
N ASP A 16 -30.55 -41.62 -4.96
CA ASP A 16 -30.72 -42.65 -6.01
C ASP A 16 -30.58 -42.27 -7.50
N GLY A 17 -29.92 -41.16 -7.81
CA GLY A 17 -29.60 -40.76 -9.17
C GLY A 17 -28.36 -41.50 -9.61
N GLU A 18 -28.51 -42.51 -10.47
CA GLU A 18 -27.38 -43.13 -11.16
C GLU A 18 -26.44 -42.03 -11.68
N LEU A 19 -25.25 -41.92 -11.08
CA LEU A 19 -24.23 -40.98 -11.52
C LEU A 19 -24.08 -41.11 -13.03
N SER A 20 -24.13 -39.99 -13.74
CA SER A 20 -23.99 -40.00 -15.19
C SER A 20 -22.73 -40.78 -15.59
N PRO A 21 -22.74 -41.50 -16.73
CA PRO A 21 -21.58 -42.30 -17.15
C PRO A 21 -20.27 -41.51 -17.16
N THR A 22 -20.36 -40.20 -17.43
CA THR A 22 -19.24 -39.25 -17.40
C THR A 22 -18.74 -38.99 -15.98
N ALA A 23 -19.63 -38.77 -15.02
CA ALA A 23 -19.24 -38.57 -13.61
C ALA A 23 -18.59 -39.82 -13.02
N ARG A 24 -19.07 -41.01 -13.42
CA ARG A 24 -18.47 -42.29 -13.01
C ARG A 24 -17.05 -42.45 -13.56
N ARG A 25 -16.84 -42.15 -14.85
CA ARG A 25 -15.49 -42.17 -15.47
C ARG A 25 -14.53 -41.17 -14.85
N LEU A 26 -15.00 -39.96 -14.54
CA LEU A 26 -14.18 -38.95 -13.86
C LEU A 26 -13.76 -39.40 -12.45
N ARG A 27 -14.70 -40.00 -11.70
CA ARG A 27 -14.42 -40.53 -10.36
C ARG A 27 -13.44 -41.71 -10.41
N GLU A 28 -13.59 -42.64 -11.36
CA GLU A 28 -12.64 -43.74 -11.56
C GLU A 28 -11.25 -43.24 -11.98
N ALA A 29 -11.18 -42.26 -12.89
CA ALA A 29 -9.91 -41.68 -13.32
C ALA A 29 -9.19 -40.96 -12.17
N LEU A 30 -9.92 -40.24 -11.32
CA LEU A 30 -9.37 -39.57 -10.14
C LEU A 30 -8.92 -40.57 -9.07
N ALA A 31 -9.72 -41.60 -8.81
CA ALA A 31 -9.36 -42.66 -7.85
C ALA A 31 -8.13 -43.45 -8.30
N ALA A 32 -8.05 -43.80 -9.60
CA ALA A 32 -6.89 -44.48 -10.17
C ALA A 32 -5.63 -43.61 -10.09
N ARG A 33 -5.76 -42.29 -10.27
CA ARG A 33 -4.63 -41.35 -10.16
C ARG A 33 -4.19 -41.13 -8.71
N ALA A 34 -5.12 -41.13 -7.76
CA ALA A 34 -4.82 -41.05 -6.34
C ALA A 34 -4.11 -42.31 -5.82
N ALA A 35 -4.51 -43.49 -6.29
CA ALA A 35 -3.88 -44.76 -5.92
C ALA A 35 -2.42 -44.89 -6.39
N GLY A 36 -2.00 -44.11 -7.40
CA GLY A 36 -0.63 -44.10 -7.91
C GLY A 36 0.32 -43.11 -7.20
N VAL A 37 -0.16 -42.34 -6.22
CA VAL A 37 0.67 -41.37 -5.48
C VAL A 37 1.12 -42.00 -4.16
N HIS A 38 2.34 -42.54 -4.14
CA HIS A 38 2.96 -43.03 -2.90
C HIS A 38 3.75 -41.90 -2.20
N PRO A 39 3.47 -41.59 -0.92
CA PRO A 39 4.10 -40.48 -0.19
C PRO A 39 5.63 -40.56 -0.03
N THR A 40 6.21 -41.76 -0.14
CA THR A 40 7.64 -41.99 0.06
C THR A 40 8.51 -41.55 -1.11
N ASP A 41 7.98 -41.46 -2.33
CA ASP A 41 8.78 -41.19 -3.53
C ASP A 41 9.35 -39.75 -3.56
N ARG A 42 8.74 -38.82 -2.81
CA ARG A 42 9.22 -37.41 -2.74
C ARG A 42 10.06 -37.09 -1.51
N LEU A 43 10.07 -37.94 -0.49
CA LEU A 43 10.84 -37.67 0.74
C LEU A 43 12.34 -37.88 0.54
N GLU A 44 12.75 -38.88 -0.26
CA GLU A 44 14.17 -39.08 -0.58
C GLU A 44 14.71 -37.95 -1.47
N GLU A 45 13.91 -37.47 -2.43
CA GLU A 45 14.26 -36.35 -3.30
C GLU A 45 14.46 -35.04 -2.51
N ILE A 46 13.60 -34.78 -1.52
CA ILE A 46 13.69 -33.63 -0.60
C ILE A 46 14.91 -33.76 0.34
N HIS A 47 15.25 -34.98 0.79
CA HIS A 47 16.42 -35.22 1.64
C HIS A 47 17.76 -35.10 0.90
N VAL A 48 17.78 -35.37 -0.41
CA VAL A 48 18.99 -35.23 -1.23
C VAL A 48 19.26 -33.76 -1.59
N THR A 49 18.22 -32.99 -1.93
CA THR A 49 18.33 -31.55 -2.21
C THR A 49 18.77 -30.76 -0.98
N SER A 50 18.16 -31.01 0.18
CA SER A 50 18.49 -30.29 1.42
C SER A 50 19.90 -30.57 1.98
N ARG A 51 20.51 -31.72 1.65
CA ARG A 51 21.92 -32.01 2.00
C ARG A 51 22.92 -31.36 1.03
N ALA A 52 22.55 -31.17 -0.24
CA ALA A 52 23.40 -30.51 -1.23
C ALA A 52 23.58 -29.00 -0.91
N ASP A 53 22.51 -28.33 -0.47
CA ASP A 53 22.55 -26.90 -0.15
C ASP A 53 23.35 -26.58 1.12
N ARG A 54 23.27 -27.43 2.16
CA ARG A 54 24.11 -27.27 3.36
C ARG A 54 25.61 -27.42 3.07
N ARG A 55 25.99 -28.20 2.06
CA ARG A 55 27.41 -28.40 1.68
C ARG A 55 27.93 -27.23 0.84
N ARG A 56 27.10 -26.62 -0.01
CA ARG A 56 27.46 -25.39 -0.75
C ARG A 56 27.63 -24.18 0.16
N SER A 57 26.79 -24.04 1.19
CA SER A 57 26.89 -22.95 2.18
C SER A 57 28.20 -22.98 2.97
N ARG A 58 28.64 -24.17 3.45
CA ARG A 58 29.90 -24.29 4.20
C ARG A 58 31.17 -24.02 3.38
N THR A 59 31.13 -24.22 2.06
CA THR A 59 32.30 -24.02 1.20
C THR A 59 32.53 -22.53 0.86
N ARG A 60 31.47 -21.71 0.89
CA ARG A 60 31.57 -20.25 0.69
C ARG A 60 32.06 -19.49 1.93
N ALA A 61 31.87 -20.04 3.13
CA ALA A 61 32.35 -19.45 4.37
C ALA A 61 33.87 -19.56 4.62
N VAL A 62 34.60 -20.40 3.85
CA VAL A 62 36.04 -20.65 4.06
C VAL A 62 36.94 -19.83 3.11
N VAL A 63 36.40 -19.11 2.12
CA VAL A 63 37.22 -18.35 1.14
C VAL A 63 37.39 -16.85 1.51
N ALA A 64 36.73 -16.35 2.55
CA ALA A 64 36.86 -14.96 3.00
C ALA A 64 37.78 -14.79 4.22
N ALA A 65 39.00 -15.35 4.17
CA ALA A 65 40.03 -15.10 5.18
C ALA A 65 41.44 -15.38 4.65
N ALA A 66 41.92 -14.60 3.68
CA ALA A 66 43.35 -14.54 3.35
C ALA A 66 43.71 -13.24 2.59
N GLY A 67 44.61 -12.44 3.16
CA GLY A 67 45.24 -11.25 2.57
C GLY A 67 44.63 -9.95 3.12
N VAL A 68 45.35 -9.06 3.82
CA VAL A 68 46.72 -8.59 3.62
C VAL A 68 47.32 -8.17 4.97
N ALA A 69 48.52 -8.69 5.27
CA ALA A 69 49.44 -8.11 6.23
C ALA A 69 50.64 -7.55 5.46
N ALA A 70 50.92 -6.25 5.59
CA ALA A 70 52.18 -5.66 5.18
C ALA A 70 52.59 -4.58 6.18
N VAL A 71 53.68 -4.87 6.89
CA VAL A 71 54.36 -4.07 7.90
C VAL A 71 55.27 -3.06 7.20
N VAL A 72 55.27 -1.80 7.65
CA VAL A 72 56.44 -0.91 7.54
C VAL A 72 56.60 -0.18 8.88
N VAL A 73 57.70 -0.50 9.58
CA VAL A 73 58.21 0.15 10.78
C VAL A 73 59.50 0.87 10.41
N VAL A 74 59.54 2.19 10.56
CA VAL A 74 60.71 3.07 10.78
C VAL A 74 60.12 4.36 11.37
N GLY A 75 60.50 5.00 12.49
CA GLY A 75 61.55 4.88 13.49
C GLY A 75 61.71 6.24 14.19
N GLY A 76 61.96 6.27 15.51
CA GLY A 76 62.45 7.43 16.31
C GLY A 76 61.36 8.41 16.80
N GLY A 77 61.02 8.51 18.08
CA GLY A 77 61.78 9.03 19.25
C GLY A 77 60.83 10.06 19.91
N GLY A 78 60.49 10.08 21.19
CA GLY A 78 61.21 9.85 22.42
C GLY A 78 61.13 11.16 23.22
N TYR A 79 60.21 11.28 24.20
CA TYR A 79 60.36 12.20 25.34
C TYR A 79 59.56 11.71 26.56
N ALA A 80 60.29 11.63 27.67
CA ALA A 80 59.93 11.30 29.04
C ALA A 80 59.08 12.43 29.70
N LEU A 81 58.08 12.20 30.55
CA LEU A 81 58.05 11.75 31.97
C LEU A 81 58.25 12.88 33.00
N ALA A 82 57.53 12.76 34.14
CA ALA A 82 57.46 13.59 35.37
C ALA A 82 56.30 14.63 35.40
N GLN A 83 55.49 14.80 36.46
CA GLN A 83 55.40 14.37 37.89
C GLN A 83 53.97 14.81 38.36
N ARG A 84 53.15 14.01 39.09
CA ARG A 84 52.96 13.93 40.57
C ARG A 84 53.22 15.26 41.31
N ASP A 85 52.42 15.81 42.22
CA ASP A 85 51.45 15.38 43.26
C ASP A 85 50.45 16.55 43.49
N GLY A 86 49.32 16.54 44.21
CA GLY A 86 48.67 15.63 45.15
C GLY A 86 47.58 16.42 45.93
N GLY A 87 46.68 15.70 46.61
CA GLY A 87 45.75 16.21 47.64
C GLY A 87 44.41 16.77 47.12
N SER A 88 43.23 16.45 47.66
CA SER A 88 42.82 15.68 48.83
C SER A 88 41.32 15.36 48.75
N VAL A 89 40.95 14.28 49.43
CA VAL A 89 39.63 13.64 49.60
C VAL A 89 38.55 14.57 50.17
N ARG A 90 37.28 14.41 49.73
CA ARG A 90 36.11 14.40 50.64
C ARG A 90 34.88 13.69 50.04
N THR A 91 34.62 12.46 50.50
CA THR A 91 33.30 11.82 50.48
C THR A 91 32.51 12.29 51.70
N VAL A 92 31.25 12.72 51.52
CA VAL A 92 30.21 12.70 52.57
C VAL A 92 28.88 12.35 51.92
N ALA A 93 28.26 11.27 52.40
CA ALA A 93 26.86 10.93 52.20
C ALA A 93 26.00 11.62 53.26
N GLY A 94 24.77 11.98 52.92
CA GLY A 94 23.76 12.46 53.87
C GLY A 94 22.44 12.86 53.21
N SER A 95 21.47 11.95 53.17
CA SER A 95 20.03 12.27 53.12
C SER A 95 19.53 12.66 54.52
N PRO A 96 18.25 13.05 54.72
CA PRO A 96 17.36 13.96 53.98
C PRO A 96 16.82 15.08 54.91
N ALA A 97 15.90 15.91 54.38
CA ALA A 97 14.77 16.57 55.07
C ALA A 97 14.70 18.12 55.00
N ALA A 98 13.43 18.54 54.92
CA ALA A 98 12.83 19.81 55.32
C ALA A 98 12.81 20.99 54.33
N ALA A 99 11.60 21.22 53.81
CA ALA A 99 11.07 22.55 53.46
C ALA A 99 10.99 23.47 54.70
N PRO A 100 10.74 24.78 54.56
CA PRO A 100 9.33 25.22 54.58
C PRO A 100 8.98 26.48 53.76
N ALA A 101 7.65 26.64 53.60
CA ALA A 101 6.86 27.88 53.64
C ALA A 101 6.99 28.89 52.47
N SER A 102 5.96 29.65 52.08
CA SER A 102 4.51 29.71 52.33
C SER A 102 4.00 30.87 51.46
N SER A 103 2.83 30.72 50.82
CA SER A 103 1.91 31.81 50.50
C SER A 103 0.50 31.25 50.26
N THR A 104 -0.30 31.26 51.33
CA THR A 104 -1.78 31.21 51.38
C THR A 104 -2.39 32.43 50.67
N THR A 105 -3.56 32.37 50.02
CA THR A 105 -4.91 32.42 50.62
C THR A 105 -5.99 32.00 49.57
N THR A 106 -6.84 31.00 49.85
CA THR A 106 -8.23 31.06 50.40
C THR A 106 -9.32 31.08 49.29
N THR A 107 -9.97 29.95 48.97
CA THR A 107 -11.30 29.43 49.46
C THR A 107 -12.49 30.28 48.95
N ALA A 108 -13.49 29.75 48.23
CA ALA A 108 -14.47 28.80 48.78
C ALA A 108 -15.24 27.94 47.76
N ALA A 109 -15.74 26.83 48.31
CA ALA A 109 -16.47 25.72 47.75
C ALA A 109 -17.93 26.00 47.37
N GLY A 110 -18.47 25.13 46.50
CA GLY A 110 -19.90 24.85 46.37
C GLY A 110 -20.11 23.56 45.57
N ALA A 111 -20.58 22.51 46.25
CA ALA A 111 -20.73 21.14 45.77
C ALA A 111 -22.07 20.89 45.03
N GLY A 112 -22.13 19.83 44.21
CA GLY A 112 -23.39 19.20 43.79
C GLY A 112 -23.29 18.32 42.54
N THR A 113 -23.05 17.01 42.72
CA THR A 113 -23.56 15.91 41.88
C THR A 113 -25.06 15.68 42.25
N PRO A 114 -25.90 14.84 41.58
CA PRO A 114 -25.76 14.04 40.35
C PRO A 114 -27.00 14.10 39.42
N GLY A 115 -27.01 13.38 38.29
CA GLY A 115 -28.28 13.02 37.63
C GLY A 115 -28.21 12.65 36.15
N ALA A 116 -28.42 11.37 35.87
CA ALA A 116 -28.63 10.80 34.55
C ALA A 116 -30.03 11.10 33.99
N THR A 117 -30.16 11.31 32.66
CA THR A 117 -31.29 10.84 31.83
C THR A 117 -31.06 11.15 30.34
N ALA A 118 -31.23 10.15 29.48
CA ALA A 118 -31.42 10.24 28.02
C ALA A 118 -32.92 10.53 27.70
N PRO A 119 -33.41 10.41 26.45
CA PRO A 119 -33.13 11.17 25.21
C PRO A 119 -34.43 11.76 24.57
N ALA A 120 -34.33 12.23 23.31
CA ALA A 120 -35.37 12.37 22.27
C ALA A 120 -36.08 13.73 22.07
N ALA A 121 -35.99 14.26 20.83
CA ALA A 121 -37.15 14.61 20.00
C ALA A 121 -36.71 15.01 18.57
N ALA A 122 -37.26 14.30 17.58
CA ALA A 122 -37.25 14.66 16.16
C ALA A 122 -38.47 15.54 15.83
N PRO A 123 -38.40 16.47 14.85
CA PRO A 123 -39.58 17.15 14.35
C PRO A 123 -40.21 16.45 13.14
N ALA A 124 -41.55 16.44 13.13
CA ALA A 124 -42.43 15.88 12.10
C ALA A 124 -42.54 16.78 10.84
N PRO A 125 -42.87 16.22 9.65
CA PRO A 125 -43.34 16.98 8.50
C PRO A 125 -44.87 17.06 8.45
N ALA A 126 -45.37 18.25 8.07
CA ALA A 126 -46.78 18.53 7.86
C ALA A 126 -47.26 18.06 6.46
N THR A 127 -48.47 17.51 6.45
CA THR A 127 -49.27 17.10 5.29
C THR A 127 -49.93 18.28 4.57
N ALA A 128 -50.02 18.22 3.23
CA ALA A 128 -51.08 18.90 2.49
C ALA A 128 -51.52 18.02 1.30
N SER A 129 -52.75 17.51 1.40
CA SER A 129 -53.47 16.81 0.34
C SER A 129 -54.18 17.80 -0.58
N GLY A 130 -54.18 17.52 -1.88
CA GLY A 130 -55.05 18.17 -2.87
C GLY A 130 -55.40 17.16 -3.96
N SER A 131 -56.68 16.78 -4.04
CA SER A 131 -57.24 15.79 -4.95
C SER A 131 -58.24 16.45 -5.90
N THR A 132 -58.12 16.20 -7.21
CA THR A 132 -59.26 16.24 -8.15
C THR A 132 -59.02 15.33 -9.37
N GLY A 133 -59.86 14.29 -9.49
CA GLY A 133 -60.55 13.91 -10.73
C GLY A 133 -59.86 12.98 -11.75
N PRO A 134 -60.48 11.85 -12.15
CA PRO A 134 -59.94 10.94 -13.15
C PRO A 134 -60.37 11.32 -14.58
N ALA A 135 -59.46 11.21 -15.55
CA ALA A 135 -59.76 11.27 -16.98
C ALA A 135 -59.13 10.09 -17.70
N THR A 136 -59.97 9.36 -18.42
CA THR A 136 -59.72 8.15 -19.19
C THR A 136 -58.98 8.40 -20.51
N ALA A 137 -58.22 7.37 -20.92
CA ALA A 137 -57.82 7.00 -22.29
C ALA A 137 -56.64 7.73 -22.95
N ALA A 138 -55.50 7.03 -23.06
CA ALA A 138 -55.00 6.50 -24.34
C ALA A 138 -53.84 5.51 -24.07
N THR A 139 -54.04 4.24 -24.41
CA THR A 139 -52.94 3.27 -24.53
C THR A 139 -52.22 3.56 -25.84
N SER A 140 -51.09 4.26 -25.76
CA SER A 140 -50.12 4.35 -26.83
C SER A 140 -49.13 3.20 -26.67
N ALA A 141 -49.03 2.34 -27.68
CA ALA A 141 -48.02 1.28 -27.75
C ALA A 141 -46.62 1.88 -27.52
N PRO A 142 -45.71 1.20 -26.79
CA PRO A 142 -44.35 1.69 -26.63
C PRO A 142 -43.69 1.64 -28.01
N ALA A 143 -43.42 2.82 -28.57
CA ALA A 143 -42.51 2.94 -29.68
C ALA A 143 -41.17 2.39 -29.21
N THR A 144 -40.67 1.37 -29.90
CA THR A 144 -39.31 0.88 -29.74
C THR A 144 -38.36 2.02 -30.08
N SER A 145 -37.93 2.77 -29.06
CA SER A 145 -36.83 3.70 -29.17
C SER A 145 -35.58 2.86 -29.42
N THR A 146 -35.10 2.87 -30.65
CA THR A 146 -33.69 2.62 -30.93
C THR A 146 -32.87 3.48 -29.96
N PRO A 147 -31.90 2.92 -29.21
CA PRO A 147 -31.13 3.71 -28.27
C PRO A 147 -30.33 4.73 -29.09
N THR A 148 -30.78 5.98 -29.06
CA THR A 148 -29.97 7.15 -29.37
C THR A 148 -28.69 7.00 -28.56
N GLY A 149 -27.54 6.97 -29.24
CA GLY A 149 -26.23 6.67 -28.66
C GLY A 149 -26.07 7.33 -27.30
N ALA A 150 -25.87 6.51 -26.27
CA ALA A 150 -25.65 7.01 -24.91
C ALA A 150 -24.46 7.95 -24.96
N ALA A 151 -24.67 9.20 -24.55
CA ALA A 151 -23.59 10.16 -24.39
C ALA A 151 -22.56 9.56 -23.42
N ALA A 152 -21.28 9.68 -23.76
CA ALA A 152 -20.21 9.18 -22.91
C ALA A 152 -20.32 9.81 -21.50
N PRO A 153 -20.08 9.04 -20.42
CA PRO A 153 -20.16 9.56 -19.07
C PRO A 153 -19.16 10.71 -18.88
N ALA A 154 -19.59 11.79 -18.24
CA ALA A 154 -18.72 12.92 -17.93
C ALA A 154 -17.65 12.52 -16.91
N LEU A 155 -16.46 13.12 -17.02
CA LEU A 155 -15.36 12.94 -16.07
C LEU A 155 -15.55 13.84 -14.84
N PRO A 156 -15.09 13.40 -13.64
CA PRO A 156 -15.08 14.24 -12.45
C PRO A 156 -14.26 15.53 -12.64
N THR A 157 -14.64 16.60 -11.95
CA THR A 157 -13.90 17.87 -11.95
C THR A 157 -14.00 18.55 -10.58
N GLY A 158 -13.00 19.37 -10.26
CA GLY A 158 -13.00 20.26 -9.10
C GLY A 158 -12.12 19.78 -7.95
N ALA A 159 -11.35 18.70 -8.12
CA ALA A 159 -10.41 18.27 -7.10
C ALA A 159 -9.24 19.27 -6.97
N ALA A 160 -8.97 19.74 -5.75
CA ALA A 160 -7.81 20.58 -5.46
C ALA A 160 -6.49 19.79 -5.55
N ARG A 161 -6.55 18.47 -5.36
CA ARG A 161 -5.43 17.53 -5.49
C ARG A 161 -5.91 16.27 -6.19
N VAL A 162 -5.08 15.71 -7.06
CA VAL A 162 -5.39 14.48 -7.80
C VAL A 162 -4.41 13.36 -7.44
N PRO A 163 -4.86 12.10 -7.42
CA PRO A 163 -3.97 10.97 -7.18
C PRO A 163 -3.10 10.70 -8.42
N VAL A 164 -1.79 10.61 -8.22
CA VAL A 164 -0.81 10.23 -9.26
C VAL A 164 0.02 9.07 -8.75
N TYR A 165 0.19 8.05 -9.60
CA TYR A 165 1.02 6.91 -9.28
C TYR A 165 2.40 7.07 -9.91
N TRP A 166 3.44 6.76 -9.12
CA TRP A 166 4.84 6.83 -9.50
C TRP A 166 5.49 5.46 -9.39
N THR A 167 6.56 5.24 -10.14
CA THR A 167 7.36 4.01 -10.03
C THR A 167 8.49 4.18 -9.01
N GLY A 168 8.69 3.18 -8.15
CA GLY A 168 9.73 3.13 -7.10
C GLY A 168 10.02 1.65 -6.79
N GLY A 169 11.26 1.21 -6.61
CA GLY A 169 11.56 -0.18 -6.19
C GLY A 169 10.85 -1.33 -6.95
N GLY A 170 10.48 -1.14 -8.23
CA GLY A 170 9.70 -2.12 -9.02
C GLY A 170 8.20 -2.20 -8.70
N LYS A 171 7.66 -1.21 -7.98
CA LYS A 171 6.25 -1.07 -7.59
C LYS A 171 5.72 0.35 -7.86
N LEU A 172 4.40 0.51 -7.70
CA LEU A 172 3.69 1.78 -7.78
C LEU A 172 3.47 2.38 -6.38
N PHE A 173 3.74 3.67 -6.25
CA PHE A 173 3.51 4.50 -5.07
C PHE A 173 2.54 5.63 -5.42
N ARG A 174 1.68 6.04 -4.49
CA ARG A 174 0.66 7.07 -4.77
C ARG A 174 0.94 8.37 -4.02
N GLU A 175 0.94 9.46 -4.75
CA GLU A 175 0.93 10.81 -4.20
C GLU A 175 -0.36 11.54 -4.58
N PHE A 176 -0.79 12.49 -3.74
CA PHE A 176 -1.84 13.43 -4.10
C PHE A 176 -1.20 14.76 -4.48
N THR A 177 -1.26 15.16 -5.74
CA THR A 177 -0.57 16.35 -6.25
C THR A 177 -1.54 17.50 -6.43
N PRO A 178 -1.21 18.73 -5.97
CA PRO A 178 -2.03 19.90 -6.23
C PRO A 178 -2.07 20.21 -7.73
N VAL A 179 -3.23 20.65 -8.23
CA VAL A 179 -3.41 20.99 -9.65
C VAL A 179 -4.12 22.34 -9.81
N PRO A 180 -3.77 23.11 -10.84
CA PRO A 180 -4.58 24.26 -11.23
C PRO A 180 -5.92 23.70 -11.75
N GLY A 181 -7.03 24.02 -11.08
CA GLY A 181 -8.36 23.59 -11.55
C GLY A 181 -8.68 24.06 -12.97
N GLY A 182 -9.84 23.67 -13.50
CA GLY A 182 -10.29 24.10 -14.85
C GLY A 182 -10.16 23.05 -15.95
N ARG A 183 -9.70 21.84 -15.60
CA ARG A 183 -9.85 20.61 -16.41
C ARG A 183 -10.58 19.56 -15.59
N ASP A 184 -10.93 18.44 -16.20
CA ASP A 184 -11.34 17.27 -15.45
C ASP A 184 -10.15 16.69 -14.66
N ASP A 185 -10.48 15.97 -13.59
CA ASP A 185 -9.49 15.47 -12.62
C ASP A 185 -8.56 14.42 -13.25
N ALA A 186 -9.05 13.62 -14.21
CA ALA A 186 -8.27 12.58 -14.87
C ALA A 186 -7.22 13.17 -15.83
N THR A 187 -7.60 14.18 -16.63
CA THR A 187 -6.66 14.93 -17.47
C THR A 187 -5.64 15.67 -16.62
N ASN A 188 -6.04 16.27 -15.50
CA ASN A 188 -5.10 16.89 -14.56
C ASN A 188 -4.08 15.89 -14.01
N ALA A 189 -4.52 14.70 -13.60
CA ALA A 189 -3.63 13.65 -13.09
C ALA A 189 -2.67 13.13 -14.19
N LEU A 190 -3.17 12.95 -15.41
CA LEU A 190 -2.34 12.57 -16.57
C LEU A 190 -1.26 13.63 -16.84
N GLN A 191 -1.61 14.91 -16.83
CA GLN A 191 -0.66 16.00 -17.07
C GLN A 191 0.44 16.06 -16.00
N VAL A 192 0.11 15.81 -14.74
CA VAL A 192 1.13 15.68 -13.68
C VAL A 192 2.04 14.48 -13.91
N LEU A 193 1.47 13.31 -14.26
CA LEU A 193 2.23 12.10 -14.55
C LEU A 193 3.24 12.31 -15.69
N LEU A 194 2.80 12.94 -16.79
CA LEU A 194 3.63 13.20 -17.97
C LEU A 194 4.62 14.35 -17.74
N GLY A 195 4.30 15.29 -16.84
CA GLY A 195 5.22 16.34 -16.41
C GLY A 195 6.40 15.81 -15.57
N GLY A 196 6.28 14.60 -15.02
CA GLY A 196 7.39 13.82 -14.49
C GLY A 196 8.04 14.31 -13.20
N THR A 197 7.38 15.19 -12.46
CA THR A 197 7.89 15.68 -11.16
C THR A 197 7.11 15.03 -10.01
N ALA A 198 7.69 13.99 -9.42
CA ALA A 198 7.21 13.43 -8.15
C ALA A 198 7.66 14.31 -6.97
N ALA A 199 6.89 14.30 -5.88
CA ALA A 199 7.29 15.00 -4.66
C ALA A 199 8.40 14.24 -3.92
N ASP A 200 8.38 12.90 -3.97
CA ASP A 200 9.53 12.09 -3.56
C ASP A 200 10.62 12.04 -4.63
N ALA A 201 11.87 12.15 -4.19
CA ALA A 201 13.05 12.04 -5.02
C ALA A 201 13.38 10.59 -5.45
N ASP A 202 12.89 9.58 -4.74
CA ASP A 202 13.08 8.17 -5.11
C ASP A 202 11.98 7.64 -6.07
N TYR A 203 10.95 8.45 -6.32
CA TYR A 203 9.87 8.18 -7.24
C TYR A 203 10.17 8.74 -8.63
N ARG A 204 9.74 8.02 -9.66
CA ARG A 204 10.00 8.40 -11.05
C ARG A 204 8.88 8.00 -12.00
N THR A 205 8.92 8.58 -13.20
CA THR A 205 8.14 8.15 -14.36
C THR A 205 9.09 7.91 -15.54
N SER A 206 8.73 6.99 -16.42
CA SER A 206 9.42 6.80 -17.70
C SER A 206 8.65 7.42 -18.87
N TRP A 207 7.45 7.95 -18.60
CA TRP A 207 6.67 8.70 -19.56
C TRP A 207 7.36 10.04 -19.86
N GLY A 208 7.41 10.38 -21.14
CA GLY A 208 7.87 11.69 -21.61
C GLY A 208 6.77 12.74 -21.51
N VAL A 209 7.18 14.01 -21.57
CA VAL A 209 6.30 15.17 -21.51
C VAL A 209 5.38 15.21 -22.74
N ASP A 210 4.08 15.39 -22.49
CA ASP A 210 3.09 15.67 -23.52
C ASP A 210 2.00 16.64 -23.01
N PRO A 211 2.12 17.94 -23.35
CA PRO A 211 1.15 18.94 -22.89
C PRO A 211 -0.21 18.85 -23.61
N ALA A 212 -0.30 18.11 -24.72
CA ALA A 212 -1.52 17.95 -25.52
C ALA A 212 -2.31 16.69 -25.14
N ALA A 213 -1.74 15.79 -24.33
CA ALA A 213 -2.42 14.58 -23.89
C ALA A 213 -3.65 14.89 -23.01
N GLU A 214 -4.76 14.25 -23.31
CA GLU A 214 -6.02 14.42 -22.59
C GLU A 214 -6.69 13.08 -22.32
N VAL A 215 -7.56 13.05 -21.31
CA VAL A 215 -8.39 11.89 -21.01
C VAL A 215 -9.81 12.18 -21.47
N THR A 216 -10.39 11.25 -22.24
CA THR A 216 -11.81 11.29 -22.60
C THR A 216 -12.52 10.00 -22.21
N ARG A 217 -13.83 9.96 -22.41
CA ARG A 217 -14.66 8.77 -22.23
C ARG A 217 -15.30 8.43 -23.56
N ASP A 218 -15.28 7.16 -23.95
CA ASP A 218 -16.05 6.70 -25.10
C ASP A 218 -17.49 6.30 -24.71
N GLY A 219 -18.31 5.95 -25.71
CA GLY A 219 -19.71 5.56 -25.49
C GLY A 219 -19.90 4.27 -24.69
N SER A 220 -18.84 3.45 -24.52
CA SER A 220 -18.86 2.29 -23.62
C SER A 220 -18.53 2.66 -22.17
N GLY A 221 -18.07 3.90 -21.95
CA GLY A 221 -17.56 4.35 -20.67
C GLY A 221 -16.15 3.82 -20.39
N ALA A 222 -15.34 3.48 -21.40
CA ALA A 222 -13.90 3.28 -21.22
C ALA A 222 -13.19 4.64 -21.19
N TYR A 223 -12.09 4.76 -20.44
CA TYR A 223 -11.21 5.93 -20.55
C TYR A 223 -10.40 5.81 -21.84
N VAL A 224 -10.30 6.89 -22.60
CA VAL A 224 -9.45 6.97 -23.80
C VAL A 224 -8.36 7.99 -23.51
N VAL A 225 -7.11 7.58 -23.68
CA VAL A 225 -5.93 8.39 -23.43
C VAL A 225 -5.11 8.40 -24.70
N ASP A 226 -4.92 9.57 -25.30
CA ASP A 226 -4.06 9.75 -26.47
C ASP A 226 -2.79 10.48 -26.05
N VAL A 227 -1.65 9.89 -26.38
CA VAL A 227 -0.32 10.44 -26.11
C VAL A 227 0.50 10.46 -27.38
N SER A 228 1.48 11.33 -27.43
CA SER A 228 2.44 11.40 -28.52
C SER A 228 3.42 10.21 -28.50
N ALA A 229 3.95 9.86 -29.66
CA ALA A 229 5.04 8.88 -29.75
C ALA A 229 6.27 9.25 -28.91
N ALA A 230 6.52 10.55 -28.70
CA ALA A 230 7.61 11.03 -27.85
C ALA A 230 7.41 10.65 -26.37
N ALA A 231 6.17 10.67 -25.87
CA ALA A 231 5.83 10.33 -24.49
C ALA A 231 6.14 8.86 -24.12
N VAL A 232 6.23 7.98 -25.12
CA VAL A 232 6.46 6.53 -24.94
C VAL A 232 7.82 6.07 -25.48
N SER A 233 8.74 7.00 -25.72
CA SER A 233 10.00 6.73 -26.44
C SER A 233 11.13 6.16 -25.57
N THR A 234 11.06 6.29 -24.24
CA THR A 234 12.05 5.75 -23.31
C THR A 234 12.09 4.23 -23.39
N PRO A 235 13.21 3.58 -23.79
CA PRO A 235 13.27 2.13 -23.87
C PRO A 235 13.25 1.50 -22.48
N LEU A 236 12.41 0.49 -22.28
CA LEU A 236 12.27 -0.24 -21.02
C LEU A 236 12.31 -1.75 -21.27
N SER A 237 12.67 -2.53 -20.25
CA SER A 237 12.41 -3.97 -20.28
C SER A 237 10.90 -4.24 -20.30
N ALA A 238 10.49 -5.43 -20.78
CA ALA A 238 9.07 -5.80 -20.83
C ALA A 238 8.31 -5.63 -19.49
N PRO A 239 8.82 -6.10 -18.33
CA PRO A 239 8.12 -5.90 -17.06
C PRO A 239 8.06 -4.43 -16.61
N GLU A 240 9.10 -3.64 -16.88
CA GLU A 240 9.10 -2.21 -16.56
C GLU A 240 8.12 -1.43 -17.46
N ALA A 241 8.04 -1.78 -18.74
CA ALA A 241 7.08 -1.20 -19.67
C ALA A 241 5.63 -1.54 -19.28
N GLU A 242 5.37 -2.77 -18.85
CA GLU A 242 4.06 -3.16 -18.32
C GLU A 242 3.70 -2.40 -17.04
N LEU A 243 4.66 -2.24 -16.11
CA LEU A 243 4.47 -1.43 -14.91
C LEU A 243 4.22 0.05 -15.25
N ALA A 244 4.90 0.60 -16.26
CA ALA A 244 4.68 1.97 -16.72
C ALA A 244 3.28 2.16 -17.35
N VAL A 245 2.76 1.15 -18.06
CA VAL A 245 1.37 1.17 -18.52
C VAL A 245 0.41 1.13 -17.33
N GLN A 246 0.66 0.27 -16.33
CA GLN A 246 -0.15 0.23 -15.11
C GLN A 246 -0.07 1.53 -14.31
N GLN A 247 1.07 2.22 -14.29
CA GLN A 247 1.23 3.55 -13.71
C GLN A 247 0.20 4.55 -14.28
N LEU A 248 0.06 4.60 -15.61
CA LEU A 248 -0.94 5.45 -16.28
C LEU A 248 -2.36 4.98 -15.96
N VAL A 249 -2.63 3.68 -16.07
CA VAL A 249 -3.97 3.12 -15.83
C VAL A 249 -4.44 3.45 -14.42
N HIS A 250 -3.61 3.21 -13.40
CA HIS A 250 -3.93 3.51 -12.00
C HIS A 250 -4.15 5.01 -11.77
N THR A 251 -3.34 5.87 -12.38
CA THR A 251 -3.48 7.34 -12.28
C THR A 251 -4.80 7.82 -12.86
N VAL A 252 -5.07 7.50 -14.14
CA VAL A 252 -6.25 7.97 -14.88
C VAL A 252 -7.54 7.50 -14.23
N THR A 253 -7.62 6.21 -13.91
CA THR A 253 -8.82 5.64 -13.32
C THR A 253 -9.07 6.13 -11.90
N ALA A 254 -8.02 6.43 -11.11
CA ALA A 254 -8.17 6.89 -9.73
C ALA A 254 -8.71 8.32 -9.68
N ALA A 255 -8.16 9.20 -10.52
CA ALA A 255 -8.65 10.56 -10.66
C ALA A 255 -10.00 10.61 -11.41
N GLY A 256 -10.23 9.70 -12.34
CA GLY A 256 -11.48 9.54 -13.06
C GLY A 256 -12.62 8.93 -12.24
N GLY A 257 -12.39 8.56 -10.97
CA GLY A 257 -13.42 8.09 -10.04
C GLY A 257 -13.99 6.70 -10.34
N GLY A 258 -13.25 5.83 -11.04
CA GLY A 258 -13.77 4.53 -11.47
C GLY A 258 -12.70 3.46 -11.70
N SER A 259 -13.14 2.32 -12.24
CA SER A 259 -12.29 1.17 -12.59
C SER A 259 -12.51 0.68 -14.02
N ALA A 260 -13.23 1.45 -14.84
CA ALA A 260 -13.41 1.13 -16.25
C ALA A 260 -12.06 1.04 -16.97
N PRO A 261 -11.95 0.20 -18.02
CA PRO A 261 -10.70 -0.01 -18.71
C PRO A 261 -10.20 1.26 -19.41
N VAL A 262 -8.90 1.29 -19.69
CA VAL A 262 -8.20 2.37 -20.39
C VAL A 262 -7.79 1.90 -21.78
N ARG A 263 -8.18 2.66 -22.80
CA ARG A 263 -7.68 2.54 -24.18
C ARG A 263 -6.58 3.58 -24.37
N LEU A 264 -5.35 3.10 -24.58
CA LEU A 264 -4.19 3.95 -24.83
C LEU A 264 -3.92 4.03 -26.33
N LEU A 265 -3.97 5.26 -26.85
CA LEU A 265 -3.65 5.61 -28.23
C LEU A 265 -2.27 6.27 -28.27
N VAL A 266 -1.52 6.02 -29.34
CA VAL A 266 -0.25 6.71 -29.63
C VAL A 266 -0.38 7.41 -30.98
N ASP A 267 -0.32 8.74 -30.96
CA ASP A 267 -0.64 9.60 -32.11
C ASP A 267 -1.99 9.20 -32.76
N GLY A 268 -3.01 8.96 -31.94
CA GLY A 268 -4.35 8.56 -32.37
C GLY A 268 -4.46 7.10 -32.87
N ARG A 269 -3.43 6.26 -32.71
CA ARG A 269 -3.43 4.85 -33.17
C ARG A 269 -3.45 3.86 -32.02
N GLU A 270 -4.27 2.83 -32.14
CA GLU A 270 -4.32 1.69 -31.21
C GLU A 270 -3.23 0.66 -31.47
N GLY A 271 -2.97 -0.18 -30.47
CA GLY A 271 -2.14 -1.39 -30.62
C GLY A 271 -0.66 -1.11 -30.88
N ALA A 272 -0.20 0.12 -30.57
CA ALA A 272 1.18 0.53 -30.66
C ALA A 272 2.07 -0.28 -29.70
N THR A 273 3.35 -0.40 -30.06
CA THR A 273 4.38 -0.86 -29.12
C THR A 273 4.95 0.35 -28.41
N VAL A 274 4.82 0.39 -27.09
CA VAL A 274 5.31 1.47 -26.22
C VAL A 274 6.59 1.04 -25.52
N PHE A 275 7.45 2.02 -25.22
CA PHE A 275 8.72 1.82 -24.51
C PHE A 275 9.64 0.76 -25.16
N GLY A 276 9.48 0.53 -26.47
CA GLY A 276 10.28 -0.39 -27.28
C GLY A 276 10.03 -1.89 -27.07
N SER A 277 9.24 -2.29 -26.07
CA SER A 277 9.14 -3.71 -25.67
C SER A 277 7.73 -4.21 -25.34
N HIS A 278 6.75 -3.33 -25.16
CA HIS A 278 5.41 -3.72 -24.74
C HIS A 278 4.35 -3.36 -25.80
N ARG A 279 3.67 -4.36 -26.34
CA ARG A 279 2.52 -4.14 -27.23
C ARG A 279 1.27 -3.94 -26.41
N VAL A 280 0.70 -2.74 -26.50
CA VAL A 280 -0.50 -2.37 -25.72
C VAL A 280 -1.71 -3.16 -26.23
N PRO A 281 -2.46 -3.85 -25.36
CA PRO A 281 -3.71 -4.50 -25.75
C PRO A 281 -4.78 -3.45 -26.09
N ALA A 282 -5.89 -3.87 -26.71
CA ALA A 282 -6.96 -2.94 -27.12
C ALA A 282 -7.53 -2.12 -25.94
N ALA A 283 -7.58 -2.72 -24.75
CA ALA A 283 -8.00 -2.08 -23.51
C ALA A 283 -7.19 -2.68 -22.35
N VAL A 284 -6.82 -1.83 -21.38
CA VAL A 284 -6.03 -2.22 -20.21
C VAL A 284 -6.86 -1.99 -18.95
N GLU A 285 -7.03 -3.04 -18.15
CA GLU A 285 -7.62 -2.96 -16.81
C GLU A 285 -6.56 -2.69 -15.76
N ARG A 286 -6.99 -2.22 -14.58
CA ARG A 286 -6.10 -2.17 -13.42
C ARG A 286 -5.65 -3.59 -13.08
N ALA A 287 -4.36 -3.79 -12.95
CA ALA A 287 -3.83 -4.96 -12.29
C ALA A 287 -4.28 -4.98 -10.81
N PRO A 288 -4.38 -6.17 -10.18
CA PRO A 288 -4.60 -6.26 -8.75
C PRO A 288 -3.55 -5.46 -7.98
N GLN A 289 -3.97 -4.70 -6.96
CA GLN A 289 -3.07 -3.78 -6.26
C GLN A 289 -1.87 -4.49 -5.63
N VAL A 290 -2.08 -5.70 -5.11
CA VAL A 290 -1.02 -6.52 -4.50
C VAL A 290 0.11 -6.87 -5.47
N ASP A 291 -0.16 -6.89 -6.77
CA ASP A 291 0.83 -7.26 -7.79
C ASP A 291 1.72 -6.07 -8.17
N VAL A 292 1.12 -4.88 -8.25
CA VAL A 292 1.79 -3.70 -8.84
C VAL A 292 2.08 -2.58 -7.84
N GLN A 293 1.32 -2.43 -6.76
CA GLN A 293 1.52 -1.36 -5.77
C GLN A 293 2.49 -1.80 -4.68
N ALA A 294 3.19 -0.83 -4.09
CA ALA A 294 3.98 -1.08 -2.90
C ALA A 294 3.04 -1.47 -1.75
N PRO A 295 3.43 -2.41 -0.88
CA PRO A 295 2.56 -2.84 0.22
C PRO A 295 2.34 -1.72 1.24
N ALA A 296 3.22 -0.74 1.33
CA ALA A 296 3.03 0.45 2.14
C ALA A 296 3.73 1.67 1.54
N TRP A 297 3.15 2.85 1.77
CA TRP A 297 3.79 4.13 1.49
C TRP A 297 3.37 5.23 2.45
N ILE A 298 4.24 6.22 2.61
CA ILE A 298 4.12 7.34 3.54
C ILE A 298 3.49 8.51 2.79
N THR A 299 2.37 9.01 3.31
CA THR A 299 1.66 10.17 2.74
C THR A 299 2.02 11.46 3.46
N GLN A 300 2.47 11.38 4.71
CA GLN A 300 2.86 12.53 5.49
C GLN A 300 3.89 12.16 6.56
N VAL A 301 4.89 13.03 6.72
CA VAL A 301 5.78 13.03 7.88
C VAL A 301 5.76 14.41 8.51
N THR A 302 5.43 14.48 9.80
CA THR A 302 5.29 15.75 10.53
C THR A 302 6.17 15.73 11.77
N PRO A 303 7.22 16.57 11.84
CA PRO A 303 8.03 16.68 13.06
C PRO A 303 7.22 17.36 14.18
N GLY A 304 7.29 16.80 15.38
CA GLY A 304 6.75 17.35 16.62
C GLY A 304 7.86 17.61 17.65
N ALA A 305 7.49 18.08 18.85
CA ALA A 305 8.45 18.27 19.93
C ALA A 305 8.91 16.90 20.48
N GLY A 306 10.14 16.50 20.15
CA GLY A 306 10.71 15.21 20.58
C GLY A 306 10.06 13.98 19.94
N SER A 307 9.36 14.15 18.82
CA SER A 307 8.67 13.07 18.11
C SER A 307 8.52 13.35 16.62
N VAL A 308 8.21 12.32 15.85
CA VAL A 308 7.80 12.40 14.45
C VAL A 308 6.48 11.65 14.29
N THR A 309 5.47 12.32 13.75
CA THR A 309 4.23 11.67 13.31
C THR A 309 4.40 11.18 11.87
N VAL A 310 4.17 9.90 11.65
CA VAL A 310 4.24 9.25 10.34
C VAL A 310 2.84 8.75 9.99
N ALA A 311 2.31 9.17 8.85
CA ALA A 311 1.03 8.70 8.33
C ALA A 311 1.19 8.20 6.90
N GLY A 312 0.35 7.24 6.53
CA GLY A 312 0.43 6.61 5.23
C GLY A 312 -0.71 5.65 4.97
N VAL A 313 -0.53 4.83 3.94
CA VAL A 313 -1.46 3.78 3.56
C VAL A 313 -0.66 2.51 3.35
N GLY A 314 -1.20 1.38 3.77
CA GLY A 314 -0.58 0.11 3.47
C GLY A 314 -1.46 -1.10 3.76
N THR A 315 -0.89 -2.26 3.44
CA THR A 315 -1.44 -3.58 3.69
C THR A 315 -0.33 -4.54 4.05
N ALA A 316 -0.61 -5.46 4.97
CA ALA A 316 0.29 -6.53 5.36
C ALA A 316 -0.49 -7.80 5.71
N PHE A 317 0.22 -8.91 5.89
CA PHE A 317 -0.36 -10.07 6.56
C PHE A 317 -0.79 -9.66 7.97
N GLU A 318 -2.02 -9.98 8.35
CA GLU A 318 -2.62 -9.59 9.64
C GLU A 318 -2.66 -8.07 9.93
N GLY A 319 -2.32 -7.23 8.95
CA GLY A 319 -2.42 -5.77 9.04
C GLY A 319 -1.30 -5.05 9.78
N THR A 320 -0.22 -5.74 10.15
CA THR A 320 0.90 -5.13 10.87
C THR A 320 2.01 -4.68 9.92
N LEU A 321 2.25 -3.38 9.85
CA LEU A 321 3.42 -2.78 9.20
C LEU A 321 4.52 -2.48 10.24
N LEU A 322 5.75 -2.31 9.77
CA LEU A 322 6.87 -1.82 10.57
C LEU A 322 7.26 -0.42 10.11
N CYS A 323 7.38 0.49 11.07
CA CYS A 323 7.95 1.82 10.91
C CYS A 323 9.31 1.87 11.60
N THR A 324 10.36 2.28 10.90
CA THR A 324 11.70 2.47 11.48
C THR A 324 12.17 3.90 11.32
N LEU A 325 12.92 4.38 12.30
CA LEU A 325 13.67 5.64 12.22
C LEU A 325 15.15 5.31 12.28
N THR A 326 15.89 5.78 11.28
CA THR A 326 17.34 5.66 11.18
C THR A 326 17.95 7.06 11.25
N ASP A 327 18.96 7.26 12.10
CA ASP A 327 19.65 8.54 12.21
C ASP A 327 20.60 8.80 11.02
N ALA A 328 21.20 9.99 10.97
CA ALA A 328 22.14 10.36 9.92
C ALA A 328 23.42 9.49 9.85
N ALA A 329 23.74 8.74 10.91
CA ALA A 329 24.86 7.79 10.94
C ALA A 329 24.45 6.39 10.43
N GLY A 330 23.18 6.19 10.08
CA GLY A 330 22.67 4.89 9.64
C GLY A 330 22.28 3.96 10.80
N VAL A 331 22.17 4.48 12.03
CA VAL A 331 21.77 3.69 13.20
C VAL A 331 20.26 3.74 13.36
N GLU A 332 19.62 2.58 13.43
CA GLU A 332 18.21 2.48 13.77
C GLU A 332 18.01 2.90 15.24
N VAL A 333 17.24 3.98 15.45
CA VAL A 333 16.97 4.54 16.77
C VAL A 333 15.57 4.20 17.28
N ALA A 334 14.66 3.79 16.39
CA ALA A 334 13.34 3.31 16.75
C ALA A 334 12.80 2.32 15.71
N ARG A 335 11.98 1.38 16.18
CA ARG A 335 11.23 0.41 15.38
C ARG A 335 9.90 0.16 16.05
N GLU A 336 8.84 0.62 15.41
CA GLU A 336 7.48 0.58 15.96
C GLU A 336 6.55 -0.17 15.00
N PRO A 337 5.75 -1.13 15.50
CA PRO A 337 4.68 -1.71 14.70
C PRO A 337 3.52 -0.71 14.56
N VAL A 338 2.83 -0.75 13.43
CA VAL A 338 1.60 0.03 13.20
C VAL A 338 0.57 -0.77 12.45
N GLN A 339 -0.70 -0.64 12.87
CA GLN A 339 -1.82 -1.28 12.18
C GLN A 339 -2.25 -0.48 10.96
N ALA A 340 -2.52 -1.19 9.88
CA ALA A 340 -3.03 -0.65 8.62
C ALA A 340 -4.11 -1.59 8.06
N GLY A 341 -4.26 -1.64 6.73
CA GLY A 341 -5.09 -2.64 6.09
C GLY A 341 -4.45 -4.04 6.11
N ALA A 342 -5.24 -5.08 5.88
CA ALA A 342 -4.79 -6.47 5.96
C ALA A 342 -5.07 -7.26 4.67
N ASN A 343 -4.20 -8.25 4.38
CA ASN A 343 -4.40 -9.28 3.35
C ASN A 343 -4.76 -8.70 1.96
N GLY A 344 -4.00 -7.70 1.52
CA GLY A 344 -4.17 -7.03 0.23
C GLY A 344 -5.23 -5.91 0.23
N THR A 345 -6.00 -5.77 1.30
CA THR A 345 -6.85 -4.60 1.52
C THR A 345 -6.00 -3.49 2.12
N PHE A 346 -5.94 -2.34 1.45
CA PHE A 346 -5.21 -1.17 1.94
C PHE A 346 -6.01 -0.41 2.99
N GLY A 347 -5.31 0.05 4.02
CA GLY A 347 -5.87 0.89 5.09
C GLY A 347 -4.89 2.00 5.46
N GLU A 348 -5.45 3.09 5.98
CA GLU A 348 -4.63 4.19 6.50
C GLU A 348 -3.95 3.78 7.80
N PHE A 349 -2.75 4.31 8.04
CA PHE A 349 -2.06 4.20 9.30
C PHE A 349 -1.55 5.57 9.76
N SER A 350 -1.40 5.74 11.06
CA SER A 350 -0.76 6.89 11.67
C SER A 350 -0.15 6.49 13.00
N LEU A 351 1.11 6.85 13.23
CA LEU A 351 1.79 6.64 14.50
C LEU A 351 2.71 7.82 14.83
N ALA A 352 2.99 8.01 16.11
CA ALA A 352 4.01 8.94 16.58
C ALA A 352 5.21 8.15 17.12
N VAL A 353 6.40 8.42 16.59
CA VAL A 353 7.65 7.81 17.05
C VAL A 353 8.43 8.83 17.86
N ALA A 354 8.93 8.43 19.03
CA ALA A 354 9.81 9.27 19.82
C ALA A 354 11.13 9.49 19.05
N ALA A 355 11.51 10.76 18.89
CA ALA A 355 12.68 11.14 18.11
C ALA A 355 13.28 12.42 18.71
N PRO A 356 14.49 12.37 19.28
CA PRO A 356 15.21 13.57 19.68
C PRO A 356 15.41 14.56 18.52
N ALA A 357 15.88 15.77 18.82
CA ALA A 357 16.26 16.72 17.78
C ALA A 357 17.37 16.11 16.90
N GLY A 358 17.18 16.16 15.58
CA GLY A 358 18.04 15.48 14.62
C GLY A 358 17.39 15.28 13.26
N THR A 359 18.18 14.76 12.31
CA THR A 359 17.68 14.36 10.99
C THR A 359 17.62 12.84 10.93
N TYR A 360 16.51 12.34 10.40
CA TYR A 360 16.20 10.92 10.35
C TYR A 360 15.67 10.52 8.97
N THR A 361 15.93 9.28 8.60
CA THR A 361 15.21 8.56 7.55
C THR A 361 14.13 7.71 8.22
N VAL A 362 12.87 8.00 7.88
CA VAL A 362 11.71 7.17 8.23
C VAL A 362 11.53 6.15 7.13
N ALA A 363 11.32 4.89 7.47
CA ALA A 363 10.92 3.84 6.53
C ALA A 363 9.66 3.13 7.01
N VAL A 364 8.75 2.80 6.08
CA VAL A 364 7.58 1.95 6.37
C VAL A 364 7.52 0.81 5.36
N PHE A 365 7.38 -0.42 5.85
CA PHE A 365 7.33 -1.63 5.03
C PHE A 365 6.49 -2.74 5.69
N ALA A 366 6.03 -3.69 4.88
CA ALA A 366 5.46 -4.94 5.39
C ALA A 366 6.60 -5.86 5.88
N PRO A 367 6.47 -6.48 7.05
CA PRO A 367 7.50 -7.39 7.58
C PRO A 367 7.75 -8.56 6.63
N ASP A 368 8.99 -9.05 6.64
CA ASP A 368 9.37 -10.22 5.87
C ASP A 368 8.95 -11.51 6.60
N GLU A 369 7.87 -12.13 6.12
CA GLU A 369 7.33 -13.39 6.64
C GLU A 369 8.17 -14.62 6.25
N SER A 370 9.15 -14.47 5.36
CA SER A 370 9.99 -15.59 4.90
C SER A 370 11.22 -15.85 5.78
N GLY A 371 11.51 -14.98 6.76
CA GLY A 371 12.71 -15.09 7.58
C GLY A 371 14.02 -14.84 6.83
N GLY A 372 14.00 -13.99 5.80
CA GLY A 372 15.16 -13.60 5.00
C GLY A 372 15.40 -14.43 3.75
N GLU A 373 14.53 -15.39 3.43
CA GLU A 373 14.62 -16.21 2.21
C GLU A 373 13.91 -15.55 1.01
N GLY A 374 13.08 -14.55 1.28
CA GLY A 374 12.27 -13.81 0.33
C GLY A 374 12.95 -12.58 -0.26
N PRO A 375 12.28 -11.91 -1.22
CA PRO A 375 12.76 -10.66 -1.75
C PRO A 375 12.83 -9.59 -0.65
N VAL A 376 13.76 -8.63 -0.80
CA VAL A 376 13.89 -7.49 0.11
C VAL A 376 12.54 -6.80 0.23
N ALA A 377 12.13 -6.50 1.47
CA ALA A 377 10.88 -5.82 1.75
C ALA A 377 10.81 -4.50 0.95
N VAL A 378 9.79 -4.38 0.11
CA VAL A 378 9.51 -3.14 -0.61
C VAL A 378 8.70 -2.26 0.31
N GLY A 379 9.18 -1.04 0.55
CA GLY A 379 8.52 -0.04 1.38
C GLY A 379 8.79 1.35 0.84
N ASP A 380 8.45 2.34 1.65
CA ASP A 380 8.67 3.75 1.35
C ASP A 380 9.59 4.39 2.37
N THR A 381 10.34 5.39 1.94
CA THR A 381 11.23 6.16 2.81
C THR A 381 11.00 7.65 2.68
N LYS A 382 11.12 8.39 3.79
CA LYS A 382 11.09 9.86 3.80
C LYS A 382 12.16 10.38 4.73
N THR A 383 12.70 11.56 4.43
CA THR A 383 13.60 12.27 5.35
C THR A 383 12.83 13.30 6.16
N VAL A 384 13.15 13.42 7.45
CA VAL A 384 12.56 14.41 8.36
C VAL A 384 13.62 15.00 9.29
N THR A 385 13.46 16.27 9.63
CA THR A 385 14.26 16.94 10.66
C THR A 385 13.37 17.35 11.83
N VAL A 386 13.69 16.85 13.02
CA VAL A 386 13.09 17.24 14.29
C VAL A 386 13.94 18.36 14.90
N ARG A 387 13.29 19.40 15.41
CA ARG A 387 13.96 20.59 15.97
C ARG A 387 13.80 20.71 17.47
#